data_AF-A0A3M2EUX3-F1
#
_entry.id   AF-A0A3M2EUX3-F1
#
_cell.length_a   1.000
_cell.length_b   1.000
_cell.length_c   1.000
_cell.angle_alpha   90.00
_cell.angle_beta   90.00
_cell.angle_gamma   90.00
#
_symmetry.space_group_name_H-M   'P 1'
#
loop_
_entity.id
_entity.type
_entity.pdbx_description
1 polymer ?
#
loop_
_entity_poly.entity_id
_entity_poly.type
_entity_poly.pdbx_seq_one_letter_code
_entity_poly.pdbx_strand_id
1 'polypeptide(L)'
;MTSAEAGGGDRARPVTTRPRTPAPSSRTPDTPHRPMPVHRSADASPARGHAGSPVPIVVAGHVCLDVIPTLPAPTGPLAALLRPGSLTEVGPALLTTGGAVSNAGLTLHRLGHRVHLIGKVGDDLFGRAVMERLRAADPAATDGLLVVPGEVTSYTIVLQPPGADRLFLHAPGANASFAPDEIDPDGIPENAVFHFGYPPLMRMTYTDGGTALAALFAALRRRGVFVSLDMAMPDP
;
A
#
# COMPACT_ATOMS: atom_id res chain seq x y z
N MET A 1 -33.18 31.71 -48.84
CA MET A 1 -33.07 33.18 -48.89
C MET A 1 -32.28 33.57 -47.65
N THR A 2 -31.03 34.02 -47.68
CA THR A 2 -30.08 34.50 -48.71
C THR A 2 -28.68 34.35 -48.07
N SER A 3 -27.77 33.57 -48.67
CA SER A 3 -26.57 34.01 -49.44
C SER A 3 -25.35 34.31 -48.52
N ALA A 4 -24.28 33.49 -48.53
CA ALA A 4 -23.11 33.46 -49.45
C ALA A 4 -22.19 34.70 -49.25
N GLU A 5 -20.88 34.60 -49.01
CA GLU A 5 -19.75 34.19 -49.89
C GLU A 5 -18.49 33.94 -49.00
N ALA A 6 -17.57 32.98 -49.18
CA ALA A 6 -16.70 32.54 -50.30
C ALA A 6 -15.28 33.18 -50.31
N GLY A 7 -14.25 32.32 -50.44
CA GLY A 7 -12.86 32.64 -50.79
C GLY A 7 -11.84 32.28 -49.69
N GLY A 8 -10.75 31.53 -49.90
CA GLY A 8 -10.13 30.96 -51.11
C GLY A 8 -8.61 30.83 -50.89
N GLY A 9 -8.01 29.70 -51.30
CA GLY A 9 -6.57 29.50 -51.54
C GLY A 9 -5.68 29.40 -50.28
N ASP A 10 -4.55 28.70 -50.23
CA ASP A 10 -3.80 27.95 -51.23
C ASP A 10 -2.86 26.98 -50.48
N ARG A 11 -2.53 25.87 -51.14
CA ARG A 11 -1.77 24.73 -50.64
C ARG A 11 -0.27 25.05 -50.55
N ALA A 12 0.35 24.82 -49.40
CA ALA A 12 1.80 24.66 -49.29
C ALA A 12 2.16 23.20 -49.00
N ARG A 13 3.05 22.65 -49.83
CA ARG A 13 3.50 21.25 -49.89
C ARG A 13 4.39 20.85 -48.70
N PRO A 14 4.49 19.55 -48.36
CA PRO A 14 5.34 19.08 -47.28
C PRO A 14 6.83 19.07 -47.68
N VAL A 15 7.68 19.67 -46.85
CA VAL A 15 9.14 19.54 -46.94
C VAL A 15 9.54 18.21 -46.32
N THR A 16 9.98 17.28 -47.15
CA THR A 16 10.60 16.01 -46.73
C THR A 16 12.11 16.17 -46.69
N THR A 17 12.69 16.24 -45.50
CA THR A 17 14.15 16.12 -45.32
C THR A 17 14.47 14.74 -44.77
N ARG A 18 15.00 13.86 -45.63
CA ARG A 18 15.68 12.62 -45.21
C ARG A 18 16.98 12.96 -44.46
N PRO A 19 17.40 12.16 -43.48
CA PRO A 19 18.65 12.37 -42.76
C PRO A 19 19.86 12.03 -43.65
N ARG A 20 20.89 12.89 -43.62
CA ARG A 20 22.21 12.64 -44.24
C ARG A 20 23.13 11.98 -43.21
N THR A 21 23.57 10.76 -43.50
CA THR A 21 24.71 10.10 -42.84
C THR A 21 26.00 10.43 -43.60
N PRO A 22 27.10 10.83 -42.94
CA PRO A 22 28.44 10.64 -43.47
C PRO A 22 29.26 9.62 -42.66
N ALA A 23 30.22 9.05 -43.38
CA ALA A 23 30.99 7.83 -43.16
C ALA A 23 32.21 8.01 -42.21
N PRO A 24 33.02 6.96 -41.97
CA PRO A 24 33.79 6.77 -40.72
C PRO A 24 35.13 7.52 -40.71
N SER A 25 35.60 7.89 -39.51
CA SER A 25 36.98 8.36 -39.31
C SER A 25 37.90 7.23 -38.83
N SER A 26 39.10 7.24 -39.41
CA SER A 26 40.17 6.26 -39.33
C SER A 26 40.99 6.32 -38.04
N ARG A 27 41.52 5.15 -37.68
CA ARG A 27 42.36 4.79 -36.51
C ARG A 27 43.66 5.58 -36.35
N THR A 28 44.15 5.64 -35.11
CA THR A 28 45.58 5.55 -34.74
C THR A 28 45.75 4.60 -33.52
N PRO A 29 46.95 4.01 -33.31
CA PRO A 29 47.08 2.65 -32.76
C PRO A 29 47.37 2.53 -31.24
N ASP A 30 47.14 1.30 -30.78
CA ASP A 30 47.33 0.70 -29.46
C ASP A 30 48.51 1.19 -28.61
N THR A 31 48.21 1.44 -27.34
CA THR A 31 49.20 1.40 -26.24
C THR A 31 48.79 0.27 -25.28
N PRO A 32 49.66 -0.67 -24.92
CA PRO A 32 49.26 -1.83 -24.13
C PRO A 32 48.94 -1.43 -22.68
N HIS A 33 47.68 -1.57 -22.29
CA HIS A 33 47.26 -1.42 -20.89
C HIS A 33 47.78 -2.60 -20.05
N ARG A 34 48.67 -2.28 -19.12
CA ARG A 34 49.20 -3.16 -18.08
C ARG A 34 48.08 -3.58 -17.11
N PRO A 35 47.86 -4.87 -16.83
CA PRO A 35 46.81 -5.30 -15.91
C PRO A 35 47.17 -4.94 -14.46
N MET A 36 46.16 -4.46 -13.72
CA MET A 36 46.23 -4.14 -12.29
C MET A 36 46.47 -5.41 -11.46
N PRO A 37 47.24 -5.35 -10.36
CA PRO A 37 47.47 -6.50 -9.51
C PRO A 37 46.18 -6.88 -8.76
N VAL A 38 45.74 -8.13 -8.96
CA VAL A 38 44.66 -8.74 -8.18
C VAL A 38 45.20 -9.00 -6.78
N HIS A 39 44.75 -8.23 -5.78
CA HIS A 39 45.00 -8.55 -4.39
C HIS A 39 44.33 -9.90 -4.07
N ARG A 40 45.14 -10.97 -3.93
CA ARG A 40 44.71 -12.18 -3.22
C ARG A 40 44.45 -11.78 -1.77
N SER A 41 43.17 -11.66 -1.38
CA SER A 41 42.80 -11.66 0.02
C SER A 41 43.01 -13.06 0.58
N ALA A 42 43.90 -13.15 1.57
CA ALA A 42 44.10 -14.31 2.41
C ALA A 42 42.80 -14.73 3.12
N ASP A 43 42.72 -16.01 3.47
CA ASP A 43 41.69 -16.69 4.26
C ASP A 43 40.75 -15.77 5.05
N ALA A 44 39.57 -15.52 4.47
CA ALA A 44 38.41 -15.16 5.27
C ALA A 44 37.85 -16.45 5.86
N SER A 45 38.21 -16.71 7.12
CA SER A 45 37.48 -17.66 7.97
C SER A 45 35.98 -17.39 7.81
N PRO A 46 35.11 -18.40 7.60
CA PRO A 46 33.71 -18.14 7.34
C PRO A 46 33.15 -17.38 8.54
N ALA A 47 32.74 -16.13 8.31
CA ALA A 47 31.92 -15.39 9.23
C ALA A 47 30.79 -16.34 9.61
N ARG A 48 30.67 -16.65 10.90
CA ARG A 48 29.55 -17.44 11.42
C ARG A 48 28.30 -16.66 11.07
N GLY A 49 27.70 -17.01 9.93
CA GLY A 49 26.34 -16.64 9.63
C GLY A 49 25.54 -17.13 10.81
N HIS A 50 24.93 -16.20 11.55
CA HIS A 50 23.77 -16.57 12.32
C HIS A 50 22.78 -17.04 11.27
N ALA A 51 22.71 -18.35 11.05
CA ALA A 51 21.49 -18.99 10.59
C ALA A 51 20.47 -18.82 11.73
N GLY A 52 20.12 -17.57 12.00
CA GLY A 52 19.12 -17.18 12.97
C GLY A 52 17.79 -17.65 12.43
N SER A 53 16.95 -18.17 13.31
CA SER A 53 15.54 -18.33 12.99
C SER A 53 15.00 -17.05 12.34
N PRO A 54 14.10 -17.16 11.35
CA PRO A 54 13.51 -15.98 10.72
C PRO A 54 12.97 -15.03 11.78
N VAL A 55 13.32 -13.75 11.69
CA VAL A 55 12.78 -12.72 12.59
C VAL A 55 11.26 -12.70 12.42
N PRO A 56 10.47 -12.98 13.48
CA PRO A 56 9.03 -12.95 13.38
C PRO A 56 8.56 -11.52 13.20
N ILE A 57 7.66 -11.29 12.25
CA ILE A 57 7.05 -9.98 12.02
C ILE A 57 5.59 -10.06 12.46
N VAL A 58 5.17 -9.08 13.25
CA VAL A 58 3.78 -8.90 13.65
C VAL A 58 3.30 -7.57 13.10
N VAL A 59 2.22 -7.60 12.33
CA VAL A 59 1.56 -6.40 11.80
C VAL A 59 0.19 -6.28 12.43
N ALA A 60 0.00 -5.23 13.22
CA ALA A 60 -1.24 -4.93 13.91
C ALA A 60 -1.84 -3.61 13.41
N GLY A 61 -3.17 -3.49 13.47
CA GLY A 61 -3.84 -2.21 13.28
C GLY A 61 -5.01 -2.31 12.31
N HIS A 62 -5.16 -1.28 11.47
CA HIS A 62 -6.32 -1.12 10.63
C HIS A 62 -6.40 -2.17 9.50
N VAL A 63 -7.59 -2.73 9.31
CA VAL A 63 -7.94 -3.60 8.18
C VAL A 63 -9.32 -3.24 7.63
N CYS A 64 -9.46 -3.14 6.31
CA CYS A 64 -10.73 -2.83 5.67
C CYS A 64 -10.91 -3.53 4.33
N LEU A 65 -12.13 -3.49 3.79
CA LEU A 65 -12.42 -3.81 2.40
C LEU A 65 -12.34 -2.53 1.56
N ASP A 66 -11.47 -2.50 0.57
CA ASP A 66 -11.43 -1.42 -0.42
C ASP A 66 -12.32 -1.75 -1.60
N VAL A 67 -13.19 -0.79 -1.94
CA VAL A 67 -14.09 -0.82 -3.09
C VAL A 67 -13.64 0.27 -4.06
N ILE A 68 -13.09 -0.15 -5.20
CA ILE A 68 -12.45 0.75 -6.17
C ILE A 68 -13.23 0.70 -7.49
N PRO A 69 -14.24 1.57 -7.69
CA PRO A 69 -14.96 1.63 -8.96
C PRO A 69 -14.06 2.16 -10.09
N THR A 70 -14.21 1.61 -11.28
CA THR A 70 -13.55 2.15 -12.48
C THR A 70 -14.26 3.42 -12.91
N LEU A 71 -13.61 4.57 -12.73
CA LEU A 71 -14.19 5.85 -13.12
C LEU A 71 -13.94 6.15 -14.60
N PRO A 72 -14.93 6.70 -15.34
CA PRO A 72 -14.71 7.15 -16.71
C PRO A 72 -13.72 8.33 -16.74
N ALA A 73 -13.18 8.63 -17.92
CA ALA A 73 -12.40 9.84 -18.12
C ALA A 73 -13.22 11.07 -17.68
N PRO A 74 -12.62 12.00 -16.92
CA PRO A 74 -13.35 13.10 -16.35
C PRO A 74 -13.88 14.00 -17.47
N THR A 75 -15.20 14.17 -17.53
CA THR A 75 -15.88 15.14 -18.42
C THR A 75 -16.03 16.52 -17.76
N GLY A 76 -15.49 16.68 -16.54
CA GLY A 76 -15.53 17.90 -15.74
C GLY A 76 -14.82 17.72 -14.40
N PRO A 77 -14.98 18.66 -13.45
CA PRO A 77 -14.35 18.58 -12.13
C PRO A 77 -14.79 17.34 -11.35
N LEU A 78 -13.94 16.80 -10.47
CA LEU A 78 -14.24 15.64 -9.61
C LEU A 78 -15.55 15.81 -8.80
N ALA A 79 -15.83 17.02 -8.32
CA ALA A 79 -17.07 17.35 -7.63
C ALA A 79 -18.34 17.03 -8.45
N ALA A 80 -18.22 16.91 -9.78
CA ALA A 80 -19.31 16.49 -10.64
C ALA A 80 -19.77 15.04 -10.39
N LEU A 81 -18.88 14.16 -9.94
CA LEU A 81 -19.19 12.76 -9.60
C LEU A 81 -20.01 12.64 -8.31
N LEU A 82 -19.98 13.66 -7.45
CA LEU A 82 -20.60 13.66 -6.12
C LEU A 82 -21.78 14.63 -6.03
N ARG A 83 -22.41 14.98 -7.16
CA ARG A 83 -23.56 15.89 -7.16
C ARG A 83 -24.78 15.21 -6.50
N PRO A 84 -25.37 15.81 -5.46
CA PRO A 84 -26.59 15.28 -4.85
C PRO A 84 -27.71 15.11 -5.88
N GLY A 85 -28.43 13.99 -5.81
CA GLY A 85 -29.52 13.67 -6.74
C GLY A 85 -29.09 13.22 -8.14
N SER A 86 -27.79 13.13 -8.41
CA SER A 86 -27.28 12.56 -9.67
C SER A 86 -27.11 11.05 -9.59
N LEU A 87 -27.32 10.39 -10.72
CA LEU A 87 -26.94 8.99 -10.95
C LEU A 87 -25.77 9.00 -11.94
N THR A 88 -24.60 8.57 -11.49
CA THR A 88 -23.41 8.48 -12.35
C THR A 88 -23.11 7.02 -12.64
N GLU A 89 -23.06 6.65 -13.91
CA GLU A 89 -22.64 5.33 -14.34
C GLU A 89 -21.11 5.21 -14.24
N VAL A 90 -20.64 4.14 -13.61
CA VAL A 90 -19.21 3.81 -13.46
C VAL A 90 -18.98 2.38 -13.91
N GLY A 91 -17.73 2.06 -14.24
CA GLY A 91 -17.34 0.70 -14.61
C GLY A 91 -17.29 -0.26 -13.40
N PRO A 92 -16.83 -1.50 -13.62
CA PRO A 92 -16.78 -2.51 -12.57
C PRO A 92 -15.92 -2.06 -11.39
N ALA A 93 -16.28 -2.53 -10.19
CA ALA A 93 -15.51 -2.30 -8.98
C ALA A 93 -14.49 -3.43 -8.75
N LEU A 94 -13.26 -3.04 -8.41
CA LEU A 94 -12.27 -3.93 -7.82
C LEU A 94 -12.52 -4.00 -6.31
N LEU A 95 -12.66 -5.22 -5.79
CA LEU A 95 -12.73 -5.51 -4.36
C LEU A 95 -11.39 -6.10 -3.90
N THR A 96 -10.70 -5.39 -3.00
CA THR A 96 -9.43 -5.82 -2.40
C THR A 96 -9.43 -5.51 -0.91
N THR A 97 -8.46 -6.02 -0.16
CA THR A 97 -8.26 -5.59 1.22
C THR A 97 -7.37 -4.36 1.28
N GLY A 98 -7.67 -3.47 2.22
CA GLY A 98 -6.90 -2.27 2.56
C GLY A 98 -6.48 -2.28 4.03
N GLY A 99 -6.04 -1.12 4.51
CA GLY A 99 -5.49 -0.97 5.86
C GLY A 99 -4.04 -1.46 5.99
N ALA A 100 -3.35 -1.07 7.06
CA ALA A 100 -1.94 -1.40 7.26
C ALA A 100 -1.70 -2.91 7.39
N VAL A 101 -2.65 -3.64 7.99
CA VAL A 101 -2.61 -5.10 8.11
C VAL A 101 -2.50 -5.75 6.74
N SER A 102 -3.29 -5.28 5.77
CA SER A 102 -3.21 -5.79 4.40
C SER A 102 -2.00 -5.22 3.66
N ASN A 103 -1.84 -3.90 3.65
CA ASN A 103 -0.86 -3.20 2.83
C ASN A 103 0.57 -3.56 3.20
N ALA A 104 0.92 -3.51 4.49
CA ALA A 104 2.25 -3.87 4.96
C ALA A 104 2.36 -5.38 5.17
N GLY A 105 1.37 -5.98 5.86
CA GLY A 105 1.43 -7.39 6.25
C GLY A 105 1.44 -8.36 5.08
N LEU A 106 0.51 -8.22 4.13
CA LEU A 106 0.50 -9.10 2.94
C LEU A 106 1.67 -8.80 2.01
N THR A 107 2.15 -7.56 1.93
CA THR A 107 3.33 -7.24 1.13
C THR A 107 4.57 -7.93 1.70
N LEU A 108 4.78 -7.86 3.00
CA LEU A 108 5.88 -8.58 3.67
C LEU A 108 5.75 -10.10 3.50
N HIS A 109 4.53 -10.63 3.55
CA HIS A 109 4.28 -12.03 3.24
C HIS A 109 4.70 -12.39 1.80
N ARG A 110 4.30 -11.58 0.81
CA ARG A 110 4.69 -11.75 -0.60
C ARG A 110 6.20 -11.63 -0.83
N LEU A 111 6.91 -10.90 0.02
CA LEU A 111 8.37 -10.79 0.01
C LEU A 111 9.07 -12.00 0.69
N GLY A 112 8.31 -12.98 1.18
CA GLY A 112 8.85 -14.22 1.74
C GLY A 112 9.04 -14.21 3.27
N HIS A 113 8.52 -13.19 3.97
CA HIS A 113 8.55 -13.16 5.42
C HIS A 113 7.36 -13.88 6.04
N ARG A 114 7.58 -14.53 7.18
CA ARG A 114 6.49 -15.02 8.02
C ARG A 114 5.92 -13.87 8.83
N VAL A 115 4.66 -13.52 8.55
CA VAL A 115 3.98 -12.38 9.17
C VAL A 115 2.75 -12.86 9.92
N HIS A 116 2.62 -12.44 11.18
CA HIS A 116 1.39 -12.61 11.94
C HIS A 116 0.57 -11.32 11.84
N LEU A 117 -0.69 -11.44 11.43
CA LEU A 117 -1.60 -10.32 11.24
C LEU A 117 -2.55 -10.21 12.43
N ILE A 118 -2.65 -9.02 13.02
CA ILE A 118 -3.59 -8.71 14.09
C ILE A 118 -4.50 -7.59 13.60
N GLY A 119 -5.80 -7.85 13.59
CA GLY A 119 -6.80 -6.89 13.13
C GLY A 119 -8.18 -7.28 13.59
N LYS A 120 -9.18 -6.46 13.27
CA LYS A 120 -10.56 -6.67 13.71
C LYS A 120 -11.54 -6.40 12.58
N VAL A 121 -12.48 -7.32 12.39
CA VAL A 121 -13.56 -7.24 11.41
C VAL A 121 -14.90 -7.55 12.07
N GLY A 122 -16.00 -7.16 11.44
CA GLY A 122 -17.36 -7.55 11.83
C GLY A 122 -17.74 -8.94 11.32
N ASP A 123 -18.87 -9.47 11.78
CA ASP A 123 -19.46 -10.73 11.30
C ASP A 123 -20.37 -10.55 10.06
N ASP A 124 -20.10 -9.52 9.26
CA ASP A 124 -20.86 -9.15 8.08
C ASP A 124 -20.25 -9.68 6.76
N LEU A 125 -20.87 -9.31 5.64
CA LEU A 125 -20.41 -9.73 4.30
C LEU A 125 -19.02 -9.18 3.98
N PHE A 126 -18.71 -7.96 4.42
CA PHE A 126 -17.41 -7.34 4.16
C PHE A 126 -16.31 -8.02 4.99
N GLY A 127 -16.61 -8.41 6.22
CA GLY A 127 -15.72 -9.18 7.09
C GLY A 127 -15.39 -10.52 6.48
N ARG A 128 -16.41 -11.27 6.01
CA ARG A 128 -16.19 -12.52 5.26
C ARG A 128 -15.33 -12.32 4.01
N ALA A 129 -15.57 -11.26 3.24
CA ALA A 129 -14.77 -10.95 2.05
C ALA A 129 -13.31 -10.62 2.39
N VAL A 130 -13.06 -9.86 3.46
CA VAL A 130 -11.70 -9.60 3.96
C VAL A 130 -11.02 -10.92 4.35
N MET A 131 -11.67 -11.74 5.16
CA MET A 131 -11.12 -13.03 5.62
C MET A 131 -10.80 -13.97 4.45
N GLU A 132 -11.69 -14.04 3.44
CA GLU A 132 -11.46 -14.84 2.22
C GLU A 132 -10.23 -14.36 1.46
N ARG A 133 -10.08 -13.05 1.26
CA ARG A 133 -8.94 -12.46 0.54
C ARG A 133 -7.62 -12.65 1.28
N LEU A 134 -7.61 -12.51 2.60
CA LEU A 134 -6.42 -12.77 3.41
C LEU A 134 -6.01 -14.25 3.33
N ARG A 135 -6.97 -15.18 3.47
CA ARG A 135 -6.72 -16.63 3.37
C ARG A 135 -6.23 -17.07 1.99
N ALA A 136 -6.66 -16.39 0.94
CA ALA A 136 -6.17 -16.64 -0.41
C ALA A 136 -4.68 -16.29 -0.58
N ALA A 137 -4.14 -15.39 0.25
CA ALA A 137 -2.70 -15.11 0.29
C ALA A 137 -1.95 -16.13 1.15
N ASP A 138 -2.46 -16.43 2.34
CA ASP A 138 -1.97 -17.49 3.23
C ASP A 138 -3.14 -17.97 4.11
N PRO A 139 -3.45 -19.28 4.15
CA PRO A 139 -4.51 -19.81 5.01
C PRO A 139 -4.39 -19.40 6.49
N ALA A 140 -3.17 -19.20 7.00
CA ALA A 140 -2.89 -18.79 8.37
C ALA A 140 -2.92 -17.26 8.58
N ALA A 141 -3.09 -16.46 7.51
CA ALA A 141 -3.12 -14.99 7.60
C ALA A 141 -4.25 -14.46 8.49
N THR A 142 -5.28 -15.26 8.73
CA THR A 142 -6.45 -14.86 9.53
C THR A 142 -6.39 -15.29 10.99
N ASP A 143 -5.35 -16.00 11.43
CA ASP A 143 -5.31 -16.61 12.77
C ASP A 143 -5.30 -15.58 13.91
N GLY A 144 -4.77 -14.38 13.66
CA GLY A 144 -4.76 -13.26 14.62
C GLY A 144 -5.88 -12.23 14.40
N LEU A 145 -6.82 -12.47 13.48
CA LEU A 145 -7.93 -11.56 13.26
C LEU A 145 -9.11 -11.87 14.18
N LEU A 146 -9.63 -10.82 14.83
CA LEU A 146 -10.85 -10.88 15.63
C LEU A 146 -12.07 -10.64 14.74
N VAL A 147 -13.07 -11.52 14.85
CA VAL A 147 -14.39 -11.33 14.25
C VAL A 147 -15.37 -10.98 15.37
N VAL A 148 -15.96 -9.79 15.31
CA VAL A 148 -16.81 -9.26 16.39
C VAL A 148 -18.28 -9.33 15.98
N PRO A 149 -19.11 -10.13 16.68
CA PRO A 149 -20.53 -10.21 16.39
C PRO A 149 -21.26 -8.88 16.58
N GLY A 150 -22.05 -8.47 15.59
CA GLY A 150 -22.87 -7.25 15.65
C GLY A 150 -22.13 -5.96 15.34
N GLU A 151 -20.83 -6.01 15.06
CA GLU A 151 -20.08 -4.87 14.51
C GLU A 151 -20.03 -4.96 12.98
N VAL A 152 -19.87 -3.80 12.33
CA VAL A 152 -19.70 -3.71 10.86
C VAL A 152 -18.23 -3.65 10.49
N THR A 153 -17.83 -4.32 9.43
CA THR A 153 -16.46 -4.30 8.94
C THR A 153 -16.15 -2.95 8.30
N SER A 154 -14.91 -2.48 8.48
CA SER A 154 -14.44 -1.26 7.83
C SER A 154 -14.39 -1.40 6.31
N TYR A 155 -14.69 -0.31 5.62
CA TYR A 155 -14.50 -0.24 4.18
C TYR A 155 -14.03 1.15 3.74
N THR A 156 -13.42 1.20 2.57
CA THR A 156 -13.07 2.45 1.89
C THR A 156 -13.57 2.41 0.46
N ILE A 157 -14.31 3.44 0.04
CA ILE A 157 -14.55 3.69 -1.38
C ILE A 157 -13.40 4.55 -1.88
N VAL A 158 -12.59 3.99 -2.79
CA VAL A 158 -11.44 4.68 -3.38
C VAL A 158 -11.84 5.20 -4.75
N LEU A 159 -12.01 6.51 -4.85
CA LEU A 159 -12.28 7.18 -6.12
C LEU A 159 -10.95 7.64 -6.72
N GLN A 160 -10.58 7.07 -7.87
CA GLN A 160 -9.34 7.40 -8.57
C GLN A 160 -9.64 7.94 -9.98
N PRO A 161 -9.90 9.25 -10.13
CA PRO A 161 -10.11 9.86 -11.44
C PRO A 161 -8.81 9.87 -12.25
N PRO A 162 -8.85 9.60 -13.56
CA PRO A 162 -7.67 9.75 -14.42
C PRO A 162 -7.04 11.14 -14.33
N GLY A 163 -5.75 11.20 -14.01
CA GLY A 163 -4.97 12.45 -13.94
C GLY A 163 -5.18 13.29 -12.67
N ALA A 164 -5.90 12.78 -11.66
CA ALA A 164 -6.05 13.41 -10.35
C ALA A 164 -5.61 12.45 -9.23
N ASP A 165 -5.36 13.00 -8.05
CA ASP A 165 -5.12 12.18 -6.85
C ASP A 165 -6.42 11.51 -6.37
N ARG A 166 -6.26 10.49 -5.54
CA ARG A 166 -7.36 9.67 -5.01
C ARG A 166 -8.16 10.43 -3.97
N LEU A 167 -9.47 10.19 -3.96
CA LEU A 167 -10.38 10.56 -2.88
C LEU A 167 -10.85 9.29 -2.16
N PHE A 168 -10.95 9.37 -0.83
CA PHE A 168 -11.33 8.26 0.02
C PHE A 168 -12.62 8.59 0.79
N LEU A 169 -13.63 7.73 0.69
CA LEU A 169 -14.77 7.72 1.61
C LEU A 169 -14.60 6.53 2.53
N HIS A 170 -14.35 6.78 3.81
CA HIS A 170 -13.91 5.75 4.73
C HIS A 170 -14.90 5.56 5.88
N ALA A 171 -15.23 4.30 6.18
CA ALA A 171 -15.97 3.90 7.37
C ALA A 171 -15.05 3.07 8.29
N PRO A 172 -14.72 3.55 9.50
CA PRO A 172 -13.82 2.84 10.42
C PRO A 172 -14.33 1.47 10.87
N GLY A 173 -15.65 1.28 10.98
CA GLY A 173 -16.27 0.02 11.39
C GLY A 173 -15.68 -0.54 12.69
N ALA A 174 -15.45 -1.85 12.72
CA ALA A 174 -14.92 -2.56 13.87
C ALA A 174 -13.51 -2.08 14.29
N ASN A 175 -12.75 -1.42 13.42
CA ASN A 175 -11.46 -0.85 13.81
C ASN A 175 -11.63 0.33 14.80
N ALA A 176 -12.81 0.96 14.87
CA ALA A 176 -13.08 1.99 15.87
C ALA A 176 -13.25 1.42 17.30
N SER A 177 -13.51 0.12 17.45
CA SER A 177 -13.57 -0.57 18.74
C SER A 177 -12.29 -1.37 19.04
N PHE A 178 -11.34 -1.46 18.09
CA PHE A 178 -10.03 -2.10 18.31
C PHE A 178 -9.27 -1.36 19.40
N ALA A 179 -9.12 -1.98 20.57
CA ALA A 179 -8.39 -1.44 21.70
C ALA A 179 -6.97 -2.02 21.76
N PRO A 180 -5.94 -1.20 22.01
CA PRO A 180 -4.57 -1.70 22.18
C PRO A 180 -4.42 -2.83 23.21
N ASP A 181 -5.25 -2.83 24.24
CA ASP A 181 -5.26 -3.83 25.32
C ASP A 181 -5.74 -5.22 24.87
N GLU A 182 -6.33 -5.34 23.67
CA GLU A 182 -6.66 -6.63 23.06
C GLU A 182 -5.42 -7.35 22.51
N ILE A 183 -4.27 -6.67 22.44
CA ILE A 183 -2.98 -7.26 22.06
C ILE A 183 -2.26 -7.68 23.33
N ASP A 184 -2.12 -8.99 23.52
CA ASP A 184 -1.28 -9.55 24.58
C ASP A 184 0.21 -9.35 24.24
N PRO A 185 0.94 -8.49 24.98
CA PRO A 185 2.36 -8.28 24.71
C PRO A 185 3.17 -9.55 24.97
N ASP A 186 2.76 -10.43 25.88
CA ASP A 186 3.51 -11.63 26.24
C ASP A 186 3.46 -12.71 25.16
N GLY A 187 2.40 -12.70 24.33
CA GLY A 187 2.28 -13.52 23.13
C GLY A 187 3.21 -13.13 21.97
N ILE A 188 3.85 -11.95 22.03
CA ILE A 188 4.76 -11.47 20.99
C ILE A 188 6.20 -11.95 21.30
N PRO A 189 6.91 -12.60 20.37
CA PRO A 189 8.30 -13.01 20.61
C PRO A 189 9.24 -11.83 20.89
N GLU A 190 10.18 -11.97 21.81
CA GLU A 190 11.13 -10.88 22.17
C GLU A 190 11.98 -10.40 20.99
N ASN A 191 12.31 -11.31 20.05
CA ASN A 191 13.07 -10.99 18.84
C ASN A 191 12.20 -10.49 17.67
N ALA A 192 10.93 -10.17 17.90
CA ALA A 192 10.01 -9.76 16.84
C ALA A 192 10.19 -8.29 16.40
N VAL A 193 9.76 -8.03 15.17
CA VAL A 193 9.41 -6.68 14.70
C VAL A 193 7.90 -6.54 14.80
N PHE A 194 7.44 -5.60 15.62
CA PHE A 194 6.03 -5.26 15.77
C PHE A 194 5.75 -3.94 15.05
N HIS A 195 4.89 -3.98 14.03
CA HIS A 195 4.47 -2.82 13.26
C HIS A 195 3.00 -2.52 13.54
N PHE A 196 2.69 -1.34 14.04
CA PHE A 196 1.32 -0.87 14.26
C PHE A 196 0.95 0.21 13.25
N GLY A 197 -0.12 0.00 12.49
CA GLY A 197 -0.48 0.90 11.40
C GLY A 197 -1.86 1.53 11.53
N TYR A 198 -1.90 2.80 11.14
CA TYR A 198 -3.05 3.68 10.97
C TYR A 198 -3.85 4.00 12.26
N PRO A 199 -3.19 4.28 13.40
CA PRO A 199 -3.91 4.57 14.64
C PRO A 199 -4.90 5.75 14.56
N PRO A 200 -4.66 6.86 13.82
CA PRO A 200 -5.66 7.93 13.79
C PRO A 200 -7.01 7.53 13.18
N LEU A 201 -7.09 6.40 12.47
CA LEU A 201 -8.35 5.84 11.96
C LEU A 201 -9.03 4.87 12.94
N MET A 202 -8.42 4.62 14.10
CA MET A 202 -8.83 3.62 15.09
C MET A 202 -9.08 4.29 16.45
N ARG A 203 -10.34 4.65 16.71
CA ARG A 203 -10.75 5.51 17.84
C ARG A 203 -10.10 5.18 19.19
N MET A 204 -10.08 3.92 19.59
CA MET A 204 -9.53 3.54 20.90
C MET A 204 -8.01 3.69 21.01
N THR A 205 -7.29 3.88 19.90
CA THR A 205 -5.84 4.03 19.90
C THR A 205 -5.38 5.47 20.18
N TYR A 206 -6.26 6.46 19.98
CA TYR A 206 -5.98 7.88 20.27
C TYR A 206 -6.88 8.48 21.35
N THR A 207 -7.89 7.76 21.82
CA THR A 207 -8.70 8.15 23.00
C THR A 207 -7.78 8.30 24.22
N ASP A 208 -8.12 9.23 25.11
CA ASP A 208 -7.32 9.59 26.29
C ASP A 208 -5.86 9.92 25.96
N GLY A 209 -5.65 10.63 24.85
CA GLY A 209 -4.32 11.03 24.37
C GLY A 209 -3.47 9.86 23.88
N GLY A 210 -4.07 8.71 23.57
CA GLY A 210 -3.37 7.51 23.13
C GLY A 210 -2.64 6.75 24.24
N THR A 211 -3.05 6.93 25.50
CA THR A 211 -2.43 6.30 26.67
C THR A 211 -2.35 4.78 26.55
N ALA A 212 -3.40 4.11 26.07
CA ALA A 212 -3.41 2.66 25.88
C ALA A 212 -2.40 2.21 24.82
N LEU A 213 -2.30 2.92 23.69
CA LEU A 213 -1.34 2.60 22.63
C LEU A 213 0.10 2.79 23.12
N ALA A 214 0.35 3.88 23.86
CA ALA A 214 1.65 4.14 24.47
C ALA A 214 2.04 3.07 25.50
N ALA A 215 1.07 2.59 26.30
CA ALA A 215 1.28 1.52 27.27
C ALA A 215 1.66 0.19 26.59
N LEU A 216 0.95 -0.18 25.50
CA LEU A 216 1.30 -1.34 24.67
C LEU A 216 2.73 -1.24 24.14
N PHE A 217 3.11 -0.12 23.54
CA PHE A 217 4.47 0.05 23.01
C PHE A 217 5.53 0.03 24.11
N ALA A 218 5.26 0.61 25.28
CA ALA A 218 6.16 0.53 26.42
C ALA A 218 6.33 -0.92 26.91
N ALA A 219 5.25 -1.71 26.95
CA ALA A 219 5.31 -3.12 27.32
C ALA A 219 6.15 -3.94 26.34
N LEU A 220 5.92 -3.78 25.03
CA LEU A 220 6.70 -4.46 23.98
C LEU A 220 8.19 -4.09 24.04
N ARG A 221 8.50 -2.79 24.18
CA ARG A 221 9.90 -2.33 24.27
C ARG A 221 10.63 -2.83 25.51
N ARG A 222 9.96 -2.96 26.66
CA ARG A 222 10.55 -3.56 27.88
C ARG A 222 10.95 -5.03 27.66
N ARG A 223 10.27 -5.73 26.75
CA ARG A 223 10.55 -7.11 26.35
C ARG A 223 11.58 -7.22 25.20
N GLY A 224 12.19 -6.11 24.78
CA GLY A 224 13.19 -6.09 23.70
C GLY A 224 12.64 -6.10 22.28
N VAL A 225 11.31 -6.06 22.11
CA VAL A 225 10.65 -6.05 20.80
C VAL A 225 10.92 -4.73 20.08
N PHE A 226 11.30 -4.80 18.80
CA PHE A 226 11.40 -3.62 17.96
C PHE A 226 10.00 -3.15 17.56
N VAL A 227 9.67 -1.89 17.84
CA VAL A 227 8.36 -1.30 17.56
C VAL A 227 8.46 -0.29 16.42
N SER A 228 7.58 -0.42 15.43
CA SER A 228 7.39 0.48 14.29
C SER A 228 5.95 0.99 14.28
N LEU A 229 5.76 2.25 13.85
CA LEU A 229 4.46 2.92 13.79
C LEU A 229 4.28 3.58 12.42
N ASP A 230 3.12 3.36 11.79
CA ASP A 230 2.71 4.02 10.56
C ASP A 230 1.43 4.82 10.80
N MET A 231 1.45 6.12 10.48
CA MET A 231 0.34 7.04 10.73
C MET A 231 -0.50 7.21 9.47
N ALA A 232 -1.82 7.25 9.64
CA ALA A 232 -2.74 7.57 8.54
C ALA A 232 -3.56 8.80 8.88
N MET A 233 -3.39 9.84 8.07
CA MET A 233 -4.35 10.93 7.80
C MET A 233 -3.65 11.83 6.78
N PRO A 234 -4.15 11.93 5.53
CA PRO A 234 -3.84 13.09 4.72
C PRO A 234 -4.42 14.34 5.41
N ASP A 235 -3.75 15.48 5.27
CA ASP A 235 -4.33 16.77 5.69
C ASP A 235 -5.73 16.95 5.04
N PRO A 236 -6.73 17.47 5.78
CA PRO A 236 -8.05 17.78 5.24
C PRO A 236 -8.03 18.88 4.16
#